data_AF-A0A966B6Q6-F1
#
_entry.id   AF-A0A966B6Q6-F1
#
_cell.length_a   1.000
_cell.length_b   1.000
_cell.length_c   1.000
_cell.angle_alpha   90.00
_cell.angle_beta   90.00
_cell.angle_gamma   90.00
#
_symmetry.space_group_name_H-M   'P 1'
#
loop_
_entity.id
_entity.type
_entity.pdbx_description
1 polymer ?
#
loop_
_entity_poly.entity_id
_entity_poly.type
_entity_poly.pdbx_seq_one_letter_code
_entity_poly.pdbx_strand_id
1 'polypeptide(L)'
;LVQMITSDSASSVNNWGGVFSLSVIDTVTQESVQIITFDAGTEPDNFDAQLVSFSATVDSNGTLQVFVDQTRPGHHAGISAIVVLAAGQVFPLQINSLRIDAEDSRVSIEWDSRVNKVYAIEVSEDLVLWEELDDNVISEGDLTTFTDTQISLNSPRRFYRVHEMEP
;
A
#
# COMPACT_ATOMS: atom_id res chain seq x y z
N LEU A 1 1.61 -6.16 0.99
CA LEU A 1 1.37 -7.61 0.81
C LEU A 1 2.72 -8.29 0.55
N VAL A 2 3.03 -9.37 1.24
CA VAL A 2 4.23 -10.17 0.98
C VAL A 2 3.81 -11.53 0.44
N GLN A 3 4.48 -11.97 -0.61
CA GLN A 3 4.31 -13.28 -1.21
C GLN A 3 5.62 -14.05 -1.16
N MET A 4 5.55 -15.31 -0.79
CA MET A 4 6.70 -16.20 -0.70
C MET A 4 6.43 -17.49 -1.44
N ILE A 5 7.43 -17.95 -2.19
CA ILE A 5 7.41 -19.23 -2.91
C ILE A 5 8.42 -20.13 -2.22
N THR A 6 7.95 -21.24 -1.66
CA THR A 6 8.80 -22.29 -1.08
C THR A 6 9.00 -23.40 -2.09
N SER A 7 10.18 -23.98 -2.21
CA SER A 7 10.44 -25.18 -3.04
C SER A 7 11.01 -26.30 -2.20
N ASP A 8 10.74 -27.54 -2.57
CA ASP A 8 11.56 -28.67 -2.16
C ASP A 8 12.67 -28.89 -3.21
N SER A 9 13.82 -29.43 -2.81
CA SER A 9 14.93 -29.75 -3.72
C SER A 9 15.35 -31.22 -3.68
N ALA A 10 14.61 -32.10 -3.01
CA ALA A 10 15.02 -33.48 -2.79
C ALA A 10 14.59 -34.38 -3.97
N SER A 11 15.58 -35.01 -4.60
CA SER A 11 15.45 -35.93 -5.74
C SER A 11 15.09 -37.38 -5.36
N SER A 12 14.68 -37.62 -4.11
CA SER A 12 14.39 -38.96 -3.59
C SER A 12 12.95 -39.12 -3.13
N VAL A 13 12.36 -40.27 -3.42
CA VAL A 13 11.06 -40.74 -2.92
C VAL A 13 11.11 -40.81 -1.39
N ASN A 14 10.28 -39.99 -0.70
CA ASN A 14 10.19 -39.74 0.76
C ASN A 14 10.69 -38.37 1.26
N ASN A 15 10.77 -37.33 0.41
CA ASN A 15 10.96 -35.99 0.94
C ASN A 15 9.71 -35.62 1.75
N TRP A 16 9.91 -35.34 3.03
CA TRP A 16 8.82 -34.90 3.89
C TRP A 16 8.86 -33.38 3.88
N GLY A 17 7.76 -32.75 3.51
CA GLY A 17 7.64 -31.30 3.42
C GLY A 17 8.06 -30.53 4.67
N GLY A 18 8.62 -29.33 4.51
CA GLY A 18 9.05 -28.49 5.63
C GLY A 18 7.91 -27.78 6.37
N VAL A 19 8.11 -27.41 7.64
CA VAL A 19 7.23 -26.46 8.34
C VAL A 19 7.97 -25.18 8.59
N PHE A 20 7.35 -24.10 8.14
CA PHE A 20 7.89 -22.77 8.28
C PHE A 20 7.08 -21.96 9.27
N SER A 21 7.77 -21.23 10.13
CA SER A 21 7.20 -20.10 10.87
C SER A 21 7.77 -18.80 10.32
N LEU A 22 6.87 -17.82 10.15
CA LEU A 22 7.22 -16.47 9.75
C LEU A 22 6.98 -15.49 10.88
N SER A 23 7.96 -14.64 11.13
CA SER A 23 7.86 -13.54 12.09
C SER A 23 8.28 -12.22 11.45
N VAL A 24 7.64 -11.13 11.86
CA VAL A 24 8.11 -9.76 11.55
C VAL A 24 8.91 -9.27 12.74
N ILE A 25 10.06 -8.67 12.46
CA ILE A 25 10.94 -8.06 13.47
C ILE A 25 10.84 -6.54 13.35
N ASP A 26 10.54 -5.87 14.45
CA ASP A 26 10.65 -4.41 14.57
C ASP A 26 12.12 -4.05 14.77
N THR A 27 12.71 -3.27 13.86
CA THR A 27 14.14 -2.97 13.93
C THR A 27 14.49 -1.94 15.01
N VAL A 28 13.51 -1.24 15.56
CA VAL A 28 13.66 -0.27 16.65
C VAL A 28 13.56 -0.95 18.01
N THR A 29 12.47 -1.69 18.24
CA THR A 29 12.20 -2.34 19.53
C THR A 29 12.86 -3.71 19.65
N GLN A 30 13.29 -4.30 18.53
CA GLN A 30 13.80 -5.67 18.43
C GLN A 30 12.76 -6.74 18.80
N GLU A 31 11.48 -6.36 18.88
CA GLU A 31 10.39 -7.30 19.11
C GLU A 31 10.17 -8.17 17.86
N SER A 32 9.91 -9.47 18.09
CA SER A 32 9.60 -10.44 17.03
C SER A 32 8.19 -10.97 17.24
N VAL A 33 7.33 -10.80 16.23
CA VAL A 33 5.94 -11.24 16.25
C VAL A 33 5.73 -12.27 15.17
N GLN A 34 5.37 -13.51 15.56
CA GLN A 34 5.03 -14.56 14.62
C GLN A 34 3.67 -14.27 13.96
N ILE A 35 3.64 -14.32 12.63
CA ILE A 35 2.46 -13.99 11.82
C ILE A 35 1.76 -15.25 11.30
N ILE A 36 2.53 -16.27 10.90
CA ILE A 36 1.97 -17.48 10.30
C ILE A 36 2.88 -18.70 10.47
N THR A 37 2.27 -19.89 10.46
CA THR A 37 2.94 -21.19 10.32
C THR A 37 2.28 -21.97 9.18
N PHE A 38 3.06 -22.65 8.34
CA PHE A 38 2.53 -23.45 7.22
C PHE A 38 3.42 -24.66 6.90
N ASP A 39 2.80 -25.73 6.36
CA ASP A 39 3.48 -26.94 5.85
C ASP A 39 3.69 -26.84 4.33
N ALA A 40 4.93 -27.01 3.86
CA ALA A 40 5.29 -27.01 2.44
C ALA A 40 5.72 -28.41 1.97
N GLY A 41 4.99 -29.05 1.04
CA GLY A 41 5.40 -30.32 0.40
C GLY A 41 4.85 -31.62 1.02
N THR A 42 3.52 -31.77 1.18
CA THR A 42 2.90 -32.88 1.93
C THR A 42 2.36 -34.08 1.10
N GLU A 43 2.67 -34.19 -0.20
CA GLU A 43 2.44 -35.34 -1.14
C GLU A 43 0.97 -35.76 -1.48
N PRO A 44 0.63 -36.45 -2.62
CA PRO A 44 1.39 -37.52 -3.31
C PRO A 44 1.92 -37.29 -4.75
N ASP A 45 1.46 -36.30 -5.55
CA ASP A 45 1.95 -36.04 -6.93
C ASP A 45 2.59 -34.64 -7.05
N ASN A 46 3.65 -34.44 -6.27
CA ASN A 46 4.30 -33.16 -5.98
C ASN A 46 5.01 -32.51 -7.20
N PHE A 47 4.68 -31.25 -7.52
CA PHE A 47 5.44 -30.38 -8.42
C PHE A 47 5.83 -29.10 -7.69
N ASP A 48 7.00 -29.16 -7.04
CA ASP A 48 7.74 -28.14 -6.29
C ASP A 48 7.32 -26.68 -6.52
N ALA A 49 6.40 -26.20 -5.70
CA ALA A 49 6.52 -25.00 -4.90
C ALA A 49 5.18 -24.60 -4.27
N GLN A 50 5.18 -23.97 -3.08
CA GLN A 50 3.96 -23.41 -2.49
C GLN A 50 4.04 -21.89 -2.39
N LEU A 51 2.95 -21.22 -2.76
CA LEU A 51 2.77 -19.78 -2.59
C LEU A 51 2.10 -19.49 -1.25
N VAL A 52 2.78 -18.72 -0.40
CA VAL A 52 2.24 -18.19 0.84
C VAL A 52 2.11 -16.68 0.72
N SER A 53 0.96 -16.15 1.09
CA SER A 53 0.69 -14.71 1.08
C SER A 53 0.30 -14.24 2.47
N PHE A 54 0.91 -13.14 2.93
CA PHE A 54 0.57 -12.52 4.21
C PHE A 54 0.71 -10.99 4.14
N SER A 55 0.00 -10.31 5.02
CA SER A 55 0.10 -8.86 5.19
C SER A 55 1.08 -8.55 6.31
N ALA A 56 1.96 -7.59 6.08
CA ALA A 56 2.90 -7.05 7.05
C ALA A 56 3.00 -5.53 6.85
N THR A 57 3.29 -4.82 7.93
CA THR A 57 3.58 -3.38 7.94
C THR A 57 5.07 -3.16 8.16
N VAL A 58 5.58 -2.05 7.66
CA VAL A 58 6.92 -1.57 8.03
C VAL A 58 6.91 -1.07 9.47
N ASP A 59 8.07 -1.09 10.13
CA ASP A 59 8.27 -0.44 11.42
C ASP A 59 8.33 1.10 11.29
N SER A 60 8.56 1.79 12.42
CA SER A 60 8.64 3.25 12.43
C SER A 60 9.84 3.82 11.66
N ASN A 61 10.83 2.99 11.29
CA ASN A 61 11.94 3.37 10.40
C ASN A 61 11.60 3.14 8.92
N GLY A 62 10.37 2.71 8.60
CA GLY A 62 9.99 2.34 7.24
C GLY A 62 10.62 1.03 6.77
N THR A 63 11.14 0.21 7.69
CA THR A 63 11.81 -1.06 7.37
C THR A 63 10.86 -2.24 7.59
N LEU A 64 10.88 -3.21 6.67
CA LEU A 64 10.25 -4.51 6.86
C LEU A 64 11.34 -5.58 6.97
N GLN A 65 11.45 -6.19 8.15
CA GLN A 65 12.32 -7.34 8.37
C GLN A 65 11.47 -8.59 8.63
N VAL A 66 11.64 -9.62 7.78
CA VAL A 66 10.93 -10.90 7.90
C VAL A 66 11.95 -11.99 8.27
N PHE A 67 11.66 -12.70 9.35
CA PHE A 67 12.40 -13.88 9.77
C PHE A 67 11.63 -15.14 9.40
N VAL A 68 12.33 -16.08 8.76
CA VAL A 68 11.78 -17.34 8.27
C VAL A 68 12.57 -18.47 8.91
N ASP A 69 11.87 -19.34 9.63
CA ASP A 69 12.50 -20.47 10.33
C ASP A 69 11.88 -21.80 9.90
N GLN A 70 12.73 -22.78 9.59
CA GLN A 70 12.29 -24.15 9.34
C GLN A 70 12.29 -24.92 10.66
N THR A 71 11.10 -25.10 11.22
CA THR A 71 10.92 -25.61 12.58
C THR A 71 11.01 -27.13 12.71
N ARG A 72 10.97 -27.87 11.59
CA ARG A 72 11.12 -29.34 11.57
C ARG A 72 12.54 -29.76 11.12
N PRO A 73 13.28 -30.53 11.95
CA PRO A 73 14.60 -31.03 11.60
C PRO A 73 14.54 -32.18 10.59
N GLY A 74 15.52 -32.26 9.67
CA GLY A 74 15.65 -33.36 8.71
C GLY A 74 14.83 -33.22 7.42
N HIS A 75 14.19 -32.06 7.21
CA HIS A 75 13.38 -31.75 6.03
C HIS A 75 14.15 -30.77 5.12
N HIS A 76 13.97 -30.84 3.80
CA HIS A 76 14.72 -30.05 2.81
C HIS A 76 13.80 -29.12 2.01
N ALA A 77 13.23 -28.11 2.67
CA ALA A 77 12.46 -27.08 1.97
C ALA A 77 13.24 -25.74 1.99
N GLY A 78 13.35 -25.11 0.83
CA GLY A 78 14.00 -23.82 0.64
C GLY A 78 13.00 -22.72 0.28
N ILE A 79 13.44 -21.46 0.40
CA ILE A 79 12.71 -20.31 -0.13
C ILE A 79 13.26 -20.02 -1.53
N SER A 80 12.41 -20.15 -2.55
CA SER A 80 12.80 -19.88 -3.94
C SER A 80 12.67 -18.41 -4.30
N ALA A 81 11.65 -17.73 -3.78
CA ALA A 81 11.41 -16.32 -4.03
C ALA A 81 10.64 -15.63 -2.90
N ILE A 82 10.93 -14.34 -2.70
CA ILE A 82 10.15 -13.41 -1.87
C ILE A 82 9.81 -12.20 -2.73
N VAL A 83 8.52 -11.83 -2.79
CA VAL A 83 8.03 -10.64 -3.46
C VAL A 83 7.35 -9.76 -2.42
N VAL A 84 7.83 -8.52 -2.28
CA VAL A 84 7.20 -7.50 -1.45
C VAL A 84 6.43 -6.55 -2.36
N LEU A 85 5.11 -6.65 -2.32
CA LEU A 85 4.21 -5.72 -2.97
C LEU A 85 3.87 -4.64 -1.95
N ALA A 86 4.58 -3.51 -2.02
CA ALA A 86 4.16 -2.33 -1.30
C ALA A 86 2.78 -1.95 -1.85
N ALA A 87 1.76 -1.98 -0.99
CA ALA A 87 0.64 -1.06 -1.23
C ALA A 87 1.31 0.32 -1.15
N GLY A 88 1.30 1.08 -2.24
CA GLY A 88 1.99 2.37 -2.34
C GLY A 88 1.76 3.17 -1.06
N GLN A 89 2.80 3.88 -0.61
CA GLN A 89 2.80 4.61 0.65
C GLN A 89 1.45 5.30 0.85
N VAL A 90 0.67 4.80 1.82
CA VAL A 90 -0.66 5.33 2.11
C VAL A 90 -0.41 6.59 2.91
N PHE A 91 0.05 7.64 2.23
CA PHE A 91 -0.01 8.96 2.82
C PHE A 91 -1.49 9.25 3.11
N PRO A 92 -1.80 9.84 4.28
CA PRO A 92 -3.12 10.42 4.46
C PRO A 92 -3.36 11.38 3.30
N LEU A 93 -4.57 11.38 2.75
CA LEU A 93 -4.93 12.32 1.70
C LEU A 93 -4.69 13.73 2.22
N GLN A 94 -3.79 14.46 1.59
CA GLN A 94 -3.35 15.76 2.04
C GLN A 94 -3.13 16.69 0.85
N ILE A 95 -3.71 17.90 0.93
CA ILE A 95 -3.36 18.99 0.03
C ILE A 95 -1.98 19.51 0.45
N ASN A 96 -1.03 19.44 -0.47
CA ASN A 96 0.37 19.75 -0.23
C ASN A 96 0.78 21.11 -0.80
N SER A 97 0.06 21.59 -1.81
CA SER A 97 0.29 22.91 -2.39
C SER A 97 -1.01 23.55 -2.83
N LEU A 98 -1.12 24.86 -2.58
CA LEU A 98 -2.21 25.71 -3.04
C LEU A 98 -1.61 26.99 -3.62
N ARG A 99 -1.83 27.23 -4.92
CA ARG A 99 -1.24 28.35 -5.66
C ARG A 99 -2.35 29.23 -6.21
N ILE A 100 -2.29 30.52 -5.91
CA ILE A 100 -3.27 31.51 -6.35
C ILE A 100 -2.67 32.30 -7.52
N ASP A 101 -3.35 32.28 -8.65
CA ASP A 101 -3.11 33.17 -9.78
C ASP A 101 -4.15 34.28 -9.78
N ALA A 102 -3.75 35.47 -9.35
CA ALA A 102 -4.62 36.62 -9.23
C ALA A 102 -4.91 37.30 -10.58
N GLU A 103 -4.05 37.10 -11.59
CA GLU A 103 -4.25 37.72 -12.92
C GLU A 103 -5.37 36.99 -13.67
N ASP A 104 -5.34 35.66 -13.64
CA ASP A 104 -6.32 34.80 -14.31
C ASP A 104 -7.49 34.37 -13.43
N SER A 105 -7.52 34.76 -12.15
CA SER A 105 -8.51 34.33 -11.15
C SER A 105 -8.61 32.80 -11.07
N ARG A 106 -7.47 32.14 -10.79
CA ARG A 106 -7.37 30.68 -10.69
C ARG A 106 -6.70 30.25 -9.39
N VAL A 107 -7.07 29.08 -8.92
CA VAL A 107 -6.38 28.41 -7.80
C VAL A 107 -6.02 27.00 -8.21
N SER A 108 -4.73 26.67 -8.19
CA SER A 108 -4.24 25.31 -8.38
C SER A 108 -4.05 24.62 -7.04
N ILE A 109 -4.62 23.43 -6.92
CA ILE A 109 -4.64 22.58 -5.73
C ILE A 109 -3.91 21.29 -6.09
N GLU A 110 -2.91 20.92 -5.31
CA GLU A 110 -2.09 19.73 -5.55
C GLU A 110 -2.08 18.87 -4.28
N TRP A 111 -2.31 17.56 -4.43
CA TRP A 111 -2.37 16.60 -3.34
C TRP A 111 -1.68 15.29 -3.69
N ASP A 112 -1.24 14.56 -2.66
CA ASP A 112 -0.76 13.19 -2.81
C ASP A 112 -1.94 12.29 -3.23
N SER A 113 -1.83 11.70 -4.42
CA SER A 113 -2.87 10.88 -5.02
C SER A 113 -2.43 9.43 -5.18
N ARG A 114 -3.36 8.56 -5.59
CA ARG A 114 -3.11 7.15 -5.84
C ARG A 114 -3.52 6.81 -7.26
N VAL A 115 -2.63 6.08 -7.94
CA VAL A 115 -2.86 5.55 -9.28
C VAL A 115 -4.22 4.83 -9.35
N ASN A 116 -4.98 5.10 -10.42
CA ASN A 116 -6.31 4.53 -10.69
C ASN A 116 -7.40 4.89 -9.66
N LYS A 117 -7.22 5.97 -8.90
CA LYS A 117 -8.29 6.55 -8.08
C LYS A 117 -8.93 7.76 -8.77
N VAL A 118 -10.14 8.05 -8.34
CA VAL A 118 -10.94 9.21 -8.73
C VAL A 118 -11.16 10.06 -7.49
N TYR A 119 -11.09 11.38 -7.64
CA TYR A 119 -11.22 12.34 -6.56
C TYR A 119 -12.36 13.31 -6.83
N ALA A 120 -13.03 13.72 -5.75
CA ALA A 120 -13.96 14.83 -5.74
C ALA A 120 -13.33 16.04 -5.06
N ILE A 121 -13.53 17.21 -5.65
CA ILE A 121 -13.05 18.50 -5.15
C ILE A 121 -14.28 19.33 -4.82
N GLU A 122 -14.31 19.83 -3.60
CA GLU A 122 -15.36 20.73 -3.14
C GLU A 122 -14.75 22.01 -2.61
N VAL A 123 -15.53 23.09 -2.71
CA VAL A 123 -15.18 24.43 -2.28
C VAL A 123 -16.20 24.95 -1.28
N SER A 124 -15.73 25.80 -0.37
CA SER A 124 -16.58 26.49 0.59
C SER A 124 -16.09 27.91 0.82
N GLU A 125 -17.00 28.84 1.13
CA GLU A 125 -16.64 30.19 1.56
C GLU A 125 -16.64 30.33 3.09
N ASP A 126 -17.23 29.37 3.82
CA ASP A 126 -17.51 29.48 5.26
C ASP A 126 -17.15 28.22 6.08
N LEU A 127 -16.62 27.17 5.45
CA LEU A 127 -16.34 25.84 6.03
C LEU A 127 -17.58 25.03 6.46
N VAL A 128 -18.79 25.53 6.18
CA VAL A 128 -20.06 24.89 6.57
C VAL A 128 -20.77 24.37 5.34
N LEU A 129 -21.05 25.24 4.37
CA LEU A 129 -21.64 24.86 3.10
C LEU A 129 -20.54 24.54 2.10
N TRP A 130 -20.59 23.33 1.54
CA TRP A 130 -19.63 22.86 0.55
C TRP A 130 -20.35 22.66 -0.78
N GLU A 131 -19.75 23.19 -1.84
CA GLU A 131 -20.21 23.08 -3.21
C GLU A 131 -19.21 22.23 -4.00
N GLU A 132 -19.72 21.36 -4.85
CA GLU A 132 -18.89 20.53 -5.73
C GLU A 132 -18.30 21.37 -6.87
N LEU A 133 -17.00 21.20 -7.11
CA LEU A 133 -16.32 21.74 -8.29
C LEU A 133 -16.23 20.68 -9.40
N ASP A 134 -15.85 19.46 -9.03
CA ASP A 134 -15.74 18.28 -9.92
C ASP A 134 -15.70 17.02 -9.04
N ASP A 135 -16.45 15.98 -9.40
CA ASP A 135 -16.52 14.69 -8.70
C ASP A 135 -15.78 13.55 -9.43
N ASN A 136 -15.16 13.85 -10.58
CA ASN A 136 -14.58 12.85 -11.48
C ASN A 136 -13.14 13.18 -11.89
N VAL A 137 -12.34 13.70 -10.96
CA VAL A 137 -10.92 13.99 -11.21
C VAL A 137 -10.09 12.72 -11.13
N ILE A 138 -9.71 12.20 -12.30
CA ILE A 138 -8.89 11.00 -12.44
C ILE A 138 -7.46 11.29 -11.98
N SER A 139 -6.89 10.40 -11.17
CA SER A 139 -5.52 10.54 -10.68
C SER A 139 -4.49 10.59 -11.81
N GLU A 140 -3.51 11.49 -11.66
CA GLU A 140 -2.32 11.61 -12.53
C GLU A 140 -1.15 10.73 -12.05
N GLY A 141 -1.32 9.96 -10.96
CA GLY A 141 -0.30 9.07 -10.39
C GLY A 141 -0.17 9.24 -8.89
N ASP A 142 1.06 9.47 -8.41
CA ASP A 142 1.34 9.72 -6.99
C ASP A 142 0.98 11.15 -6.56
N LEU A 143 0.82 12.05 -7.52
CA LEU A 143 0.45 13.45 -7.31
C LEU A 143 -0.61 13.83 -8.34
N THR A 144 -1.65 14.55 -7.94
CA THR A 144 -2.68 15.07 -8.86
C THR A 144 -2.88 16.55 -8.62
N THR A 145 -3.08 17.30 -9.70
CA THR A 145 -3.40 18.73 -9.64
C THR A 145 -4.78 19.02 -10.21
N PHE A 146 -5.55 19.86 -9.52
CA PHE A 146 -6.79 20.44 -10.02
C PHE A 146 -6.69 21.96 -10.05
N THR A 147 -7.27 22.61 -11.06
CA THR A 147 -7.31 24.08 -11.13
C THR A 147 -8.73 24.57 -11.11
N ASP A 148 -9.10 25.23 -10.01
CA ASP A 148 -10.35 25.97 -9.89
C ASP A 148 -10.27 27.23 -10.75
N THR A 149 -11.18 27.31 -11.73
CA THR A 149 -11.37 28.46 -12.61
C THR A 149 -12.75 29.12 -12.42
N GLN A 150 -13.57 28.61 -11.50
CA GLN A 150 -14.93 29.04 -11.23
C GLN A 150 -14.97 29.98 -10.01
N ILE A 151 -14.10 30.98 -10.00
CA ILE A 151 -13.96 31.93 -8.89
C ILE A 151 -14.85 33.14 -9.12
N SER A 152 -15.83 33.31 -8.23
CA SER A 152 -16.71 34.47 -8.24
C SER A 152 -15.96 35.75 -7.90
N LEU A 153 -16.25 36.85 -8.61
CA LEU A 153 -15.65 38.19 -8.39
C LEU A 153 -15.78 38.72 -6.94
N ASN A 154 -16.77 38.21 -6.19
CA ASN A 154 -17.05 38.60 -4.81
C ASN A 154 -16.68 37.52 -3.77
N SER A 155 -15.80 36.58 -4.10
CA SER A 155 -15.35 35.53 -3.18
C SER A 155 -14.01 35.90 -2.52
N PRO A 156 -13.99 36.63 -1.40
CA PRO A 156 -12.75 37.10 -0.76
C PRO A 156 -11.93 35.96 -0.13
N ARG A 157 -12.53 34.78 0.05
CA ARG A 157 -11.89 33.58 0.62
C ARG A 157 -12.52 32.33 0.03
N ARG A 158 -11.73 31.29 -0.13
CA ARG A 158 -12.20 29.94 -0.45
C ARG A 158 -11.43 28.92 0.37
N PHE A 159 -12.12 27.87 0.76
CA PHE A 159 -11.60 26.69 1.39
C PHE A 159 -11.84 25.51 0.47
N TYR A 160 -10.89 24.60 0.40
CA TYR A 160 -10.96 23.44 -0.48
C TYR A 160 -10.82 22.18 0.35
N ARG A 161 -11.54 21.13 -0.07
CA ARG A 161 -11.33 19.77 0.41
C ARG A 161 -11.31 18.82 -0.78
N VAL A 162 -10.54 17.76 -0.63
CA VAL A 162 -10.41 16.69 -1.62
C VAL A 162 -10.85 15.41 -0.95
N HIS A 163 -11.65 14.61 -1.64
CA HIS A 163 -12.09 13.28 -1.21
C HIS A 163 -11.64 12.25 -2.23
N GLU A 164 -11.12 11.11 -1.76
CA GLU A 164 -11.00 9.93 -2.61
C GLU A 164 -12.38 9.30 -2.74
N MET A 165 -12.83 9.07 -3.97
CA MET A 165 -14.12 8.46 -4.24
C MET A 165 -14.02 6.94 -4.03
N GLU A 166 -14.96 6.39 -3.27
CA GLU A 166 -15.12 4.94 -3.16
C GLU A 166 -15.69 4.39 -4.48
N PRO A 167 -15.19 3.23 -4.95
CA PRO A 167 -15.66 2.59 -6.18
C PRO A 167 -17.09 2.05 -6.12
#